data_AF-A0A7J9ZTP4-F1
#
_entry.id   AF-A0A7J9ZTP4-F1
#
_cell.length_a   1.000
_cell.length_b   1.000
_cell.length_c   1.000
_cell.angle_alpha   90.00
_cell.angle_beta   90.00
_cell.angle_gamma   90.00
#
_symmetry.space_group_name_H-M   'P 1'
#
loop_
_entity.id
_entity.type
_entity.pdbx_description
1 polymer ?
#
loop_
_entity_poly.entity_id
_entity_poly.type
_entity_poly.pdbx_seq_one_letter_code
_entity_poly.pdbx_strand_id
1 'polypeptide(L)'
;MSGCTSGQEPQEILDAPDAPPEEAGFYADLARRLREAHRRAAALDEDVRIPVIRRLLIITEAVKRDPERASGRLDQMLAELESGAFDPPTR
;
A
#
# COMPACT_ATOMS: atom_id res chain seq x y z
N MET A 1 18.66 10.52 -49.20
CA MET A 1 18.52 9.27 -48.43
C MET A 1 18.87 9.57 -46.98
N SER A 2 18.03 9.10 -46.05
CA SER A 2 18.23 9.08 -44.58
C SER A 2 18.25 10.46 -43.91
N GLY A 3 17.44 10.78 -42.92
CA GLY A 3 16.56 9.98 -42.07
C GLY A 3 16.61 10.63 -40.69
N CYS A 4 15.56 11.36 -40.31
CA CYS A 4 15.39 11.94 -38.96
C CYS A 4 13.88 12.15 -38.73
N THR A 5 13.09 11.09 -38.79
CA THR A 5 11.75 11.12 -38.19
C THR A 5 11.93 10.90 -36.70
N SER A 6 11.62 11.94 -35.93
CA SER A 6 11.41 11.87 -34.48
C SER A 6 10.52 10.69 -34.13
N GLY A 7 11.12 9.63 -33.61
CA GLY A 7 10.41 8.63 -32.80
C GLY A 7 10.43 9.11 -31.37
N GLN A 8 9.72 10.19 -31.06
CA GLN A 8 9.33 10.46 -29.68
C GLN A 8 8.21 9.47 -29.40
N GLU A 9 8.55 8.37 -28.74
CA GLU A 9 7.56 7.46 -28.19
C GLU A 9 6.59 8.29 -27.33
N PRO A 10 5.26 8.20 -27.54
CA PRO A 10 4.34 8.72 -26.57
C PRO A 10 4.53 7.85 -25.32
N GLN A 11 5.32 8.37 -24.39
CA GLN A 11 5.17 8.02 -23.00
C GLN A 11 3.77 8.52 -22.63
N GLU A 12 2.74 7.72 -22.93
CA GLU A 12 1.47 7.75 -22.22
C GLU A 12 1.80 7.35 -20.78
N ILE A 13 2.39 8.33 -20.09
CA ILE A 13 2.26 8.46 -18.65
C ILE A 13 0.76 8.36 -18.44
N LEU A 14 0.36 7.35 -17.67
CA LEU A 14 -0.94 7.25 -17.02
C LEU A 14 -1.06 8.46 -16.08
N ASP A 15 -1.18 9.64 -16.67
CA ASP A 15 -1.64 10.83 -16.02
C ASP A 15 -3.12 10.55 -15.79
N ALA A 16 -3.53 10.46 -14.54
CA ALA A 16 -4.90 10.72 -14.17
C ALA A 16 -4.96 12.21 -13.79
N PRO A 17 -5.05 13.16 -14.75
CA PRO A 17 -4.91 14.58 -14.42
C PRO A 17 -6.21 15.21 -13.88
N ASP A 18 -7.20 14.42 -13.45
CA ASP A 18 -8.54 14.90 -13.07
C ASP A 18 -9.01 14.48 -11.66
N ALA A 19 -8.16 13.78 -10.89
CA ALA A 19 -8.51 13.49 -9.49
C ALA A 19 -8.38 14.79 -8.66
N PRO A 20 -9.41 15.19 -7.89
CA PRO A 20 -9.30 16.35 -7.01
C PRO A 20 -8.10 16.20 -6.07
N PRO A 21 -7.41 17.31 -5.73
CA PRO A 21 -6.16 17.25 -4.94
C PRO A 21 -6.34 16.57 -3.57
N GLU A 22 -7.55 16.57 -3.03
CA GLU A 22 -7.91 15.86 -1.80
C GLU A 22 -7.84 14.33 -1.96
N GLU A 23 -8.28 13.80 -3.10
CA GLU A 23 -8.22 12.38 -3.43
C GLU A 23 -6.77 11.92 -3.66
N ALA A 24 -5.97 12.73 -4.37
CA ALA A 24 -4.53 12.48 -4.52
C ALA A 24 -3.80 12.48 -3.15
N GLY A 25 -4.17 13.41 -2.26
CA GLY A 25 -3.64 13.49 -0.90
C GLY A 25 -4.00 12.25 -0.07
N PHE A 26 -5.24 11.77 -0.18
CA PHE A 26 -5.69 10.55 0.48
C PHE A 26 -4.90 9.32 0.01
N TYR A 27 -4.74 9.11 -1.30
CA TYR A 27 -3.98 7.97 -1.82
C TYR A 27 -2.48 8.05 -1.48
N ALA A 28 -1.90 9.25 -1.46
CA ALA A 28 -0.51 9.45 -1.05
C ALA A 28 -0.29 9.08 0.43
N ASP A 29 -1.20 9.49 1.31
CA ASP A 29 -1.15 9.12 2.72
C ASP A 29 -1.37 7.62 2.95
N LEU A 30 -2.35 7.02 2.25
CA LEU A 30 -2.59 5.58 2.29
C LEU A 30 -1.35 4.79 1.85
N ALA A 31 -0.70 5.19 0.75
CA ALA A 31 0.53 4.57 0.28
C ALA A 31 1.68 4.72 1.29
N ARG A 32 1.78 5.87 1.97
CA ARG A 32 2.75 6.09 3.05
C ARG A 32 2.51 5.12 4.21
N ARG A 33 1.26 4.96 4.66
CA ARG A 33 0.90 4.02 5.73
C ARG A 33 1.12 2.56 5.35
N LEU A 34 0.83 2.17 4.10
CA LEU A 34 1.13 0.81 3.61
C LEU A 34 2.63 0.51 3.64
N ARG A 35 3.47 1.46 3.19
CA ARG A 35 4.93 1.33 3.28
C ARG A 35 5.40 1.18 4.71
N GLU A 36 4.82 1.94 5.64
CA GLU A 36 5.13 1.82 7.06
C GLU A 36 4.75 0.44 7.62
N ALA A 37 3.55 -0.06 7.30
CA ALA A 37 3.12 -1.40 7.69
C ALA A 37 4.08 -2.48 7.16
N HIS A 38 4.52 -2.38 5.90
CA HIS A 38 5.51 -3.28 5.33
C HIS A 38 6.86 -3.23 6.07
N ARG A 39 7.36 -2.03 6.40
CA ARG A 39 8.61 -1.87 7.17
C ARG A 39 8.52 -2.49 8.55
N ARG A 40 7.42 -2.22 9.28
CA ARG A 40 7.19 -2.80 10.61
C ARG A 40 7.11 -4.31 10.54
N ALA A 41 6.36 -4.86 9.59
CA ALA A 41 6.24 -6.30 9.40
C ALA A 41 7.60 -6.97 9.16
N ALA A 42 8.46 -6.37 8.34
CA ALA A 42 9.80 -6.90 8.07
C ALA A 42 10.70 -6.97 9.32
N ALA A 43 10.44 -6.15 10.34
CA ALA A 43 11.18 -6.15 11.60
C ALA A 43 10.68 -7.19 12.62
N LEU A 44 9.55 -7.86 12.37
CA LEU A 44 8.97 -8.88 13.25
C LEU A 44 9.68 -10.23 13.10
N ASP A 45 9.61 -11.07 14.13
CA ASP A 45 10.01 -12.49 14.05
C ASP A 45 9.12 -13.27 13.07
N GLU A 46 9.66 -14.33 12.46
CA GLU A 46 9.01 -15.06 11.36
C GLU A 46 7.60 -15.59 11.73
N ASP A 47 7.44 -16.11 12.96
CA ASP A 47 6.18 -16.67 13.46
C ASP A 47 5.04 -15.62 13.51
N VAL A 48 5.39 -14.35 13.75
CA VAL A 48 4.44 -13.22 13.79
C VAL A 48 4.37 -12.51 12.42
N ARG A 49 5.50 -12.46 11.69
CA ARG A 49 5.62 -11.82 10.38
C ARG A 49 4.71 -12.46 9.34
N ILE A 50 4.66 -13.78 9.26
CA ILE A 50 3.85 -14.49 8.25
C ILE A 50 2.36 -14.11 8.32
N PRO A 51 1.67 -14.20 9.48
CA PRO A 51 0.27 -13.81 9.56
C PRO A 51 0.06 -12.31 9.31
N VAL A 52 0.97 -11.46 9.76
CA VAL A 52 0.95 -10.00 9.51
C VAL A 52 1.02 -9.69 8.01
N ILE A 53 1.95 -10.32 7.28
CA ILE A 53 2.09 -10.13 5.83
C ILE A 53 0.84 -10.61 5.08
N ARG A 54 0.24 -11.74 5.48
CA ARG A 54 -1.02 -12.22 4.89
C ARG A 54 -2.16 -11.22 5.09
N ARG A 55 -2.30 -10.66 6.31
CA ARG A 55 -3.30 -9.62 6.59
C ARG A 55 -3.05 -8.37 5.74
N LEU A 56 -1.79 -7.97 5.59
CA LEU A 56 -1.41 -6.81 4.77
C LEU A 56 -1.79 -7.00 3.30
N LEU A 57 -1.59 -8.20 2.73
CA LEU A 57 -2.03 -8.53 1.37
C LEU A 57 -3.55 -8.41 1.21
N ILE A 58 -4.34 -8.88 2.18
CA ILE A 58 -5.80 -8.75 2.16
C ILE A 58 -6.21 -7.27 2.18
N ILE A 59 -5.53 -6.43 2.97
CA ILE A 59 -5.79 -4.99 3.01
C ILE A 59 -5.46 -4.36 1.66
N THR A 60 -4.29 -4.65 1.07
CA THR A 60 -3.88 -4.12 -0.24
C THR A 60 -4.85 -4.50 -1.36
N GLU A 61 -5.39 -5.73 -1.35
CA GLU A 61 -6.43 -6.11 -2.31
C GLU A 61 -7.75 -5.36 -2.05
N ALA A 62 -8.12 -5.11 -0.78
CA ALA A 62 -9.31 -4.33 -0.44
C ALA A 62 -9.20 -2.87 -0.89
N VAL A 63 -7.99 -2.27 -0.88
CA VAL A 63 -7.76 -0.90 -1.36
C VAL A 63 -8.25 -0.70 -2.80
N LYS A 64 -8.09 -1.72 -3.66
CA LYS A 64 -8.53 -1.67 -5.06
C LYS A 64 -10.05 -1.57 -5.22
N ARG A 65 -10.82 -1.95 -4.21
CA ARG A 65 -12.30 -2.02 -4.24
C ARG A 65 -12.96 -0.94 -3.38
N ASP A 66 -12.39 -0.69 -2.21
CA ASP A 66 -12.93 0.20 -1.19
C ASP A 66 -11.75 0.76 -0.35
N PRO A 67 -11.12 1.85 -0.83
CA PRO A 67 -9.91 2.36 -0.21
C PRO A 67 -10.17 3.05 1.13
N GLU A 68 -11.34 3.64 1.35
CA GLU A 68 -11.72 4.24 2.64
C GLU A 68 -11.84 3.17 3.72
N ARG A 69 -12.55 2.08 3.44
CA ARG A 69 -12.67 0.96 4.38
C ARG A 69 -11.33 0.26 4.61
N ALA A 70 -10.53 0.11 3.57
CA ALA A 70 -9.20 -0.48 3.68
C ALA A 70 -8.27 0.40 4.53
N SER A 71 -8.35 1.73 4.41
CA SER A 71 -7.63 2.70 5.25
C SER A 71 -7.92 2.46 6.73
N GLY A 72 -9.20 2.37 7.13
CA GLY A 72 -9.54 2.12 8.54
C GLY A 72 -9.03 0.76 9.07
N ARG A 73 -9.03 -0.28 8.23
CA ARG A 73 -8.44 -1.59 8.60
C ARG A 73 -6.92 -1.52 8.75
N LEU A 74 -6.25 -0.72 7.91
CA LEU A 74 -4.82 -0.49 8.00
C LEU A 74 -4.45 0.24 9.29
N ASP A 75 -5.24 1.24 9.69
CA ASP A 75 -5.02 1.97 10.94
C ASP A 75 -5.16 1.05 12.16
N GLN A 76 -6.18 0.20 12.19
CA GLN A 76 -6.33 -0.80 13.25
C GLN A 76 -5.14 -1.76 13.29
N MET A 77 -4.71 -2.28 12.14
CA MET A 77 -3.55 -3.16 12.06
C MET A 77 -2.26 -2.48 12.53
N LEU A 78 -2.04 -1.22 12.19
CA LEU A 78 -0.87 -0.45 12.65
C LEU A 78 -0.89 -0.23 14.16
N ALA A 79 -2.07 0.04 14.74
CA ALA A 79 -2.23 0.17 16.18
C ALA A 79 -1.94 -1.15 16.91
N GLU A 80 -2.41 -2.28 16.37
CA GLU A 80 -2.10 -3.62 16.91
C GLU A 80 -0.60 -3.95 16.84
N LEU A 81 0.09 -3.50 15.77
CA LEU A 81 1.53 -3.68 15.61
C LEU A 81 2.31 -2.87 16.64
N GLU A 82 1.84 -1.66 16.94
CA GLU A 82 2.44 -0.77 17.94
C GLU A 82 2.23 -1.28 19.37
N SER A 83 1.06 -1.86 19.66
CA SER A 83 0.77 -2.45 20.97
C SER A 83 1.39 -3.84 21.18
N GLY A 84 2.01 -4.44 20.14
CA GLY A 84 2.50 -5.81 20.18
C GLY A 84 1.39 -6.85 20.37
N ALA A 85 0.15 -6.52 19.99
CA ALA A 85 -1.02 -7.37 20.23
C ALA A 85 -1.18 -8.53 19.24
N PHE A 86 -0.17 -8.78 18.40
CA PHE A 86 -0.14 -9.95 17.55
C PHE A 86 0.26 -11.16 18.39
N ASP A 87 -0.75 -11.83 18.92
CA ASP A 87 -0.57 -13.08 19.66
C ASP A 87 0.05 -14.12 18.71
N PRO A 88 1.23 -14.70 19.02
CA PRO A 88 1.68 -15.88 18.30
C PRO A 88 0.60 -16.96 18.45
N PRO A 89 0.33 -17.78 17.42
CA PRO A 89 -0.62 -18.87 17.57
C PRO A 89 -0.15 -19.75 18.74
N THR A 90 -0.93 -19.76 19.82
CA THR A 90 -0.71 -20.67 20.95
C THR A 90 -0.62 -22.08 20.39
N ARG A 91 0.59 -22.63 20.44
CA ARG A 91 0.95 -23.94 19.89
C ARG A 91 0.26 -25.08 20.63
#